data_AF-A0A972XMZ6-F1
#
_entry.id   AF-A0A972XMZ6-F1
#
_cell.length_a   1.000
_cell.length_b   1.000
_cell.length_c   1.000
_cell.angle_alpha   90.00
_cell.angle_beta   90.00
_cell.angle_gamma   90.00
#
_symmetry.space_group_name_H-M   'P 1'
#
loop_
_entity.id
_entity.type
_entity.pdbx_description
1 polymer ?
#
loop_
_entity_poly.entity_id
_entity_poly.type
_entity_poly.pdbx_seq_one_letter_code
_entity_poly.pdbx_strand_id
1 'polypeptide(L)'
;MTTKYTYQIISESQYLPKGWDSIAQANIFLSTKYLQVLESAAPANMKCQYIGIFNQEELIGIALAQFIDLSHLESYGERDKKLKTWVRNYLFSQFSSQLLFIGNNMLSGQNAFAVKNQTHIPEILQTLKQATFDINQHSKNHLTSFKD
;
A
#
# COMPACT_ATOMS: atom_id res chain seq x y z
N MET A 1 0.24 14.62 13.06
CA MET A 1 1.29 14.21 14.02
C MET A 1 2.63 14.72 13.50
N THR A 2 3.55 15.17 14.35
CA THR A 2 4.89 15.56 13.89
C THR A 2 5.75 14.30 13.78
N THR A 3 6.31 14.04 12.60
CA THR A 3 7.18 12.87 12.33
C THR A 3 8.60 13.34 12.08
N LYS A 4 9.60 12.55 12.48
CA LYS A 4 11.02 12.86 12.20
C LYS A 4 11.34 12.82 10.70
N TYR A 5 10.68 11.93 9.98
CA TYR A 5 10.86 11.73 8.55
C TYR A 5 9.72 12.34 7.75
N THR A 6 10.01 12.73 6.51
CA THR A 6 9.03 13.18 5.52
C THR A 6 8.70 12.03 4.55
N TYR A 7 7.66 12.20 3.74
CA TYR A 7 7.28 11.21 2.74
C TYR A 7 6.82 11.86 1.44
N GLN A 8 6.85 11.07 0.37
CA GLN A 8 6.25 11.39 -0.92
C GLN A 8 5.36 10.22 -1.35
N ILE A 9 4.15 10.53 -1.82
CA ILE A 9 3.22 9.57 -2.39
C ILE A 9 3.32 9.69 -3.91
N ILE A 10 3.63 8.57 -4.55
CA ILE A 10 3.84 8.47 -6.00
C ILE A 10 2.73 7.60 -6.58
N SER A 11 2.03 8.10 -7.59
CA SER A 11 0.88 7.40 -8.19
C SER A 11 1.26 6.48 -9.35
N GLU A 12 2.45 6.62 -9.93
CA GLU A 12 2.88 5.83 -11.09
C GLU A 12 4.31 5.31 -10.87
N SER A 13 4.51 4.02 -11.16
CA SER A 13 5.76 3.31 -10.93
C SER A 13 6.95 3.87 -11.74
N GLN A 14 6.70 4.64 -12.79
CA GLN A 14 7.72 5.33 -13.58
C GLN A 14 8.35 6.54 -12.87
N TYR A 15 7.69 7.11 -11.85
CA TYR A 15 8.16 8.28 -11.12
C TYR A 15 8.78 7.93 -9.75
N LEU A 16 9.17 6.67 -9.55
CA LEU A 16 9.83 6.26 -8.31
C LEU A 16 11.17 7.02 -8.12
N PRO A 17 11.49 7.47 -6.90
CA PRO A 17 12.68 8.26 -6.64
C PRO A 17 13.97 7.48 -6.89
N LYS A 18 15.06 8.21 -7.18
CA LYS A 18 16.39 7.61 -7.33
C LYS A 18 16.79 6.86 -6.06
N GLY A 19 17.41 5.70 -6.23
CA GLY A 19 17.84 4.84 -5.11
C GLY A 19 16.76 3.90 -4.57
N TRP A 20 15.57 3.87 -5.16
CA TRP A 20 14.49 2.95 -4.80
C TRP A 20 14.94 1.48 -4.79
N ASP A 21 15.49 1.00 -5.91
CA ASP A 21 15.91 -0.40 -6.06
C ASP A 21 17.05 -0.79 -5.12
N SER A 22 17.87 0.17 -4.66
CA SER A 22 18.90 -0.08 -3.65
C SER A 22 18.30 -0.48 -2.29
N ILE A 23 17.13 0.08 -1.95
CA ILE A 23 16.38 -0.27 -0.73
C ILE A 23 15.57 -1.54 -0.96
N ALA A 24 15.01 -1.72 -2.16
CA ALA A 24 14.24 -2.89 -2.54
C ALA A 24 15.06 -4.19 -2.59
N GLN A 25 16.40 -4.15 -2.49
CA GLN A 25 17.22 -5.37 -2.40
C GLN A 25 16.80 -6.28 -1.24
N ALA A 26 16.29 -5.70 -0.15
CA ALA A 26 15.76 -6.45 0.99
C ALA A 26 14.42 -7.14 0.70
N ASN A 27 13.70 -6.73 -0.36
CA ASN A 27 12.39 -7.25 -0.72
C ASN A 27 12.12 -7.04 -2.22
N ILE A 28 12.29 -8.11 -3.01
CA ILE A 28 12.13 -8.10 -4.47
C ILE A 28 10.73 -7.64 -4.93
N PHE A 29 9.70 -7.81 -4.10
CA PHE A 29 8.33 -7.36 -4.39
C PHE A 29 8.15 -5.84 -4.30
N LEU A 30 9.18 -5.13 -3.87
CA LEU A 30 9.24 -3.67 -3.92
C LEU A 30 10.19 -3.19 -5.03
N SER A 31 10.78 -4.07 -5.84
CA SER A 31 11.63 -3.62 -6.96
C SER A 31 10.80 -2.86 -8.01
N THR A 32 11.39 -1.86 -8.65
CA THR A 32 10.74 -1.05 -9.68
C THR A 32 10.16 -1.93 -10.80
N LYS A 33 10.88 -2.95 -11.25
CA LYS A 33 10.39 -3.89 -12.28
C LYS A 33 9.15 -4.66 -11.83
N TYR A 34 9.14 -5.13 -10.57
CA TYR A 34 7.97 -5.83 -10.04
C TYR A 34 6.76 -4.89 -9.94
N LEU A 35 6.97 -3.68 -9.43
CA LEU A 35 5.90 -2.69 -9.25
C LEU A 35 5.31 -2.24 -10.60
N GLN A 36 6.12 -2.08 -11.65
CA GLN A 36 5.64 -1.81 -13.01
C GLN A 36 4.73 -2.92 -13.54
N VAL A 37 5.13 -4.18 -13.36
CA VAL A 37 4.30 -5.33 -13.75
C VAL A 37 3.00 -5.34 -12.94
N LEU A 38 3.09 -5.17 -11.62
CA LEU A 38 1.93 -5.13 -10.73
C LEU A 38 0.94 -4.02 -11.10
N GLU A 39 1.45 -2.82 -11.43
CA GLU A 39 0.65 -1.68 -11.88
C GLU A 39 -0.06 -1.99 -13.20
N SER A 40 0.66 -2.55 -14.17
CA SER A 40 0.10 -2.90 -15.49
C SER A 40 -0.91 -4.04 -15.46
N ALA A 41 -0.75 -4.97 -14.51
CA ALA A 41 -1.62 -6.13 -14.35
C ALA A 41 -2.75 -5.91 -13.33
N ALA A 42 -2.80 -4.73 -12.70
CA ALA A 42 -3.81 -4.42 -11.69
C ALA A 42 -5.23 -4.49 -12.31
N PRO A 43 -6.19 -5.16 -11.65
CA PRO A 43 -7.58 -5.14 -12.11
C PRO A 43 -8.15 -3.72 -12.01
N ALA A 44 -9.20 -3.44 -12.79
CA ALA A 44 -9.80 -2.10 -12.88
C ALA A 44 -10.28 -1.53 -11.52
N ASN A 45 -10.55 -2.40 -10.55
CA ASN A 45 -10.98 -2.03 -9.21
C ASN A 45 -9.81 -1.95 -8.20
N MET A 46 -8.55 -2.01 -8.66
CA MET A 46 -7.37 -1.85 -7.82
C MET A 46 -6.48 -0.73 -8.37
N LYS A 47 -5.97 0.13 -7.48
CA LYS A 47 -4.92 1.12 -7.80
C LYS A 47 -3.72 0.93 -6.90
N CYS A 48 -2.53 0.99 -7.48
CA CYS A 48 -1.29 1.00 -6.73
C CYS A 48 -0.80 2.45 -6.52
N GLN A 49 -0.28 2.73 -5.34
CA GLN A 49 0.52 3.90 -5.04
C GLN A 49 1.78 3.46 -4.31
N TYR A 50 2.79 4.32 -4.31
CA TYR A 50 4.08 4.03 -3.73
C TYR A 50 4.47 5.15 -2.78
N ILE A 51 5.10 4.80 -1.68
CA ILE A 51 5.49 5.76 -0.65
C ILE A 51 7.00 5.72 -0.53
N GLY A 52 7.66 6.85 -0.80
CA GLY A 52 9.04 7.08 -0.44
C GLY A 52 9.12 7.78 0.91
N ILE A 53 9.97 7.31 1.82
CA ILE A 53 10.21 7.91 3.14
C ILE A 53 11.62 8.48 3.17
N PHE A 54 11.72 9.73 3.62
CA PHE A 54 12.94 10.52 3.54
C PHE A 54 13.39 11.02 4.91
N ASN A 55 14.69 10.90 5.15
CA ASN A 55 15.37 11.67 6.18
C ASN A 55 16.03 12.85 5.49
N GLN A 56 15.46 14.04 5.66
CA GLN A 56 15.82 15.22 4.87
C GLN A 56 15.63 14.93 3.36
N GLU A 57 16.71 14.84 2.59
CA GLU A 57 16.69 14.56 1.15
C GLU A 57 17.03 13.08 0.83
N GLU A 58 17.46 12.31 1.83
CA GLU A 58 17.86 10.92 1.63
C GLU A 58 16.65 9.99 1.69
N LEU A 59 16.44 9.22 0.62
CA LEU A 59 15.49 8.10 0.64
C LEU A 59 16.00 7.01 1.59
N ILE A 60 15.22 6.70 2.63
CA ILE A 60 15.57 5.74 3.69
C ILE A 60 14.55 4.60 3.83
N GLY A 61 13.36 4.74 3.24
CA GLY A 61 12.33 3.72 3.26
C GLY A 61 11.41 3.79 2.05
N ILE A 62 10.83 2.65 1.70
CA ILE A 62 9.92 2.49 0.57
C ILE A 62 8.75 1.61 0.98
N ALA A 63 7.56 1.87 0.47
CA ALA A 63 6.39 1.03 0.70
C ALA A 63 5.45 1.00 -0.51
N LEU A 64 4.68 -0.07 -0.61
CA LEU A 64 3.58 -0.21 -1.56
C LEU A 64 2.25 0.03 -0.84
N ALA A 65 1.39 0.85 -1.43
CA ALA A 65 0.01 1.05 -0.99
C ALA A 65 -0.95 0.60 -2.10
N GLN A 66 -1.94 -0.22 -1.75
CA GLN A 66 -2.94 -0.72 -2.69
C GLN A 66 -4.34 -0.31 -2.24
N PHE A 67 -5.05 0.36 -3.15
CA PHE A 67 -6.44 0.73 -3.00
C PHE A 67 -7.27 -0.30 -3.73
N ILE A 68 -8.23 -0.89 -3.03
CA ILE A 68 -9.17 -1.82 -3.62
C ILE A 68 -10.57 -1.24 -3.45
N ASP A 69 -11.23 -1.00 -4.57
CA ASP A 69 -12.64 -0.68 -4.61
C ASP A 69 -13.45 -1.99 -4.68
N LEU A 70 -14.07 -2.31 -3.56
CA LEU A 70 -14.90 -3.50 -3.41
C LEU A 70 -16.29 -3.34 -4.01
N SER A 71 -16.71 -2.12 -4.37
CA SER A 71 -17.99 -1.90 -5.06
C SER A 71 -17.99 -2.55 -6.46
N HIS A 72 -16.80 -2.75 -7.02
CA HIS A 72 -16.56 -3.33 -8.34
C HIS A 72 -15.94 -4.73 -8.30
N LEU A 73 -16.14 -5.50 -7.22
CA LEU A 73 -15.78 -6.92 -7.19
C LEU A 73 -16.55 -7.68 -8.27
N GLU A 74 -15.99 -7.78 -9.47
CA GLU A 74 -16.40 -8.79 -10.42
C GLU A 74 -16.27 -10.15 -9.75
N SER A 75 -17.33 -10.94 -9.84
CA SER A 75 -17.45 -12.23 -9.18
C SER A 75 -16.46 -13.24 -9.78
N TYR A 76 -15.18 -13.15 -9.44
CA TYR A 76 -14.22 -14.19 -9.73
C TYR A 76 -14.57 -15.42 -8.88
N GLY A 77 -14.78 -16.56 -9.55
CA GLY A 77 -15.08 -17.85 -8.95
C GLY A 77 -16.54 -18.02 -8.50
N GLU A 78 -17.36 -18.66 -9.33
CA GLU A 78 -18.50 -19.42 -8.84
C GLU A 78 -17.96 -20.56 -7.97
N ARG A 79 -18.19 -20.49 -6.65
CA ARG A 79 -18.31 -21.69 -5.82
C ARG A 79 -18.92 -21.47 -4.42
N ASP A 80 -18.84 -20.29 -3.79
CA ASP A 80 -19.44 -20.12 -2.46
C ASP A 80 -20.23 -18.81 -2.26
N LYS A 81 -21.56 -18.92 -2.38
CA LYS A 81 -22.51 -17.80 -2.20
C LYS A 81 -22.58 -17.32 -0.74
N LYS A 82 -22.41 -18.20 0.26
CA LYS A 82 -22.65 -17.83 1.68
C LYS A 82 -21.52 -17.01 2.31
N LEU A 83 -20.27 -17.39 2.08
CA LEU A 83 -19.11 -16.66 2.59
C LEU A 83 -18.97 -15.29 1.90
N LYS A 84 -19.17 -15.24 0.57
CA LYS A 84 -19.20 -13.99 -0.21
C LYS A 84 -20.27 -13.02 0.30
N THR A 85 -21.50 -13.48 0.52
CA THR A 85 -22.57 -12.61 1.04
C THR A 85 -22.28 -12.14 2.47
N TRP A 86 -21.67 -12.98 3.32
CA TRP A 86 -21.30 -12.57 4.67
C TRP A 86 -20.17 -11.52 4.68
N VAL A 87 -19.07 -11.75 3.95
CA VAL A 87 -17.97 -10.78 3.83
C VAL A 87 -18.47 -9.49 3.19
N ARG A 88 -19.29 -9.58 2.13
CA ARG A 88 -19.95 -8.44 1.51
C ARG A 88 -20.78 -7.68 2.54
N ASN A 89 -21.75 -8.33 3.19
CA ASN A 89 -22.66 -7.65 4.10
C ASN A 89 -21.94 -7.11 5.35
N TYR A 90 -20.92 -7.81 5.85
CA TYR A 90 -20.08 -7.34 6.95
C TYR A 90 -19.27 -6.09 6.55
N LEU A 91 -18.62 -6.12 5.39
CA LEU A 91 -17.85 -4.98 4.89
C LEU A 91 -18.75 -3.79 4.54
N PHE A 92 -19.87 -3.99 3.83
CA PHE A 92 -20.82 -2.92 3.50
C PHE A 92 -21.58 -2.36 4.70
N SER A 93 -21.77 -3.14 5.78
CA SER A 93 -22.43 -2.65 7.00
C SER A 93 -21.49 -1.93 7.96
N GLN A 94 -20.18 -2.04 7.77
CA GLN A 94 -19.17 -1.42 8.65
C GLN A 94 -18.27 -0.40 7.94
N PHE A 95 -18.07 -0.51 6.62
CA PHE A 95 -17.10 0.28 5.85
C PHE A 95 -17.63 0.65 4.45
N SER A 96 -17.39 1.89 4.04
CA SER A 96 -17.47 2.30 2.63
C SER A 96 -16.52 1.44 1.81
N SER A 97 -16.96 1.06 0.62
CA SER A 97 -16.36 0.19 -0.40
C SER A 97 -14.86 0.35 -0.75
N GLN A 98 -14.11 1.25 -0.12
CA GLN A 98 -12.73 1.57 -0.45
C GLN A 98 -11.78 1.14 0.67
N LEU A 99 -11.00 0.09 0.40
CA LEU A 99 -9.99 -0.44 1.30
C LEU A 99 -8.60 0.05 0.90
N LEU A 100 -7.83 0.52 1.87
CA LEU A 100 -6.40 0.79 1.72
C LEU A 100 -5.58 -0.24 2.46
N PHE A 101 -4.68 -0.87 1.73
CA PHE A 101 -3.70 -1.79 2.27
C PHE A 101 -2.31 -1.19 2.11
N ILE A 102 -1.56 -1.15 3.20
CA ILE A 102 -0.13 -0.85 3.15
C ILE A 102 0.58 -2.20 3.05
N GLY A 103 0.98 -2.53 1.82
CA GLY A 103 1.68 -3.75 1.42
C GLY A 103 1.04 -4.50 0.26
N ASN A 104 1.77 -5.49 -0.26
CA ASN A 104 1.31 -6.29 -1.39
C ASN A 104 0.20 -7.25 -0.94
N ASN A 105 -1.04 -7.01 -1.34
CA ASN A 105 -2.16 -7.86 -0.94
C ASN A 105 -2.15 -9.26 -1.51
N MET A 106 -1.41 -9.49 -2.59
CA MET A 106 -1.31 -10.80 -3.24
C MET A 106 -0.27 -11.72 -2.57
N LEU A 107 0.51 -11.20 -1.61
CA LEU A 107 1.49 -11.95 -0.82
C LEU A 107 1.32 -11.60 0.68
N SER A 108 1.82 -12.42 1.59
CA SER A 108 1.72 -12.19 3.04
C SER A 108 2.27 -10.81 3.47
N GLY A 109 1.75 -10.29 4.60
CA GLY A 109 1.97 -8.93 5.13
C GLY A 109 3.41 -8.44 5.27
N GLN A 110 4.34 -9.36 5.48
CA GLN A 110 5.76 -9.09 5.72
C GLN A 110 6.51 -8.34 4.61
N ASN A 111 5.89 -8.12 3.43
CA ASN A 111 6.50 -7.44 2.30
C ASN A 111 6.02 -6.00 2.10
N ALA A 112 5.41 -5.39 3.13
CA ALA A 112 4.72 -4.11 2.99
C ALA A 112 5.64 -2.90 2.76
N PHE A 113 6.83 -2.91 3.35
CA PHE A 113 7.81 -1.84 3.25
C PHE A 113 9.23 -2.40 3.37
N ALA A 114 10.22 -1.63 2.90
CA ALA A 114 11.64 -1.90 3.09
C ALA A 114 12.35 -0.62 3.52
N VAL A 115 13.43 -0.75 4.28
CA VAL A 115 14.19 0.38 4.82
C VAL A 115 15.68 0.14 4.68
N LYS A 116 16.47 1.23 4.65
CA LYS A 116 17.92 1.14 4.78
C LYS A 116 18.30 0.60 6.17
N ASN A 117 19.43 -0.10 6.23
CA ASN A 117 20.02 -0.55 7.48
C ASN A 117 20.21 0.63 8.45
N GLN A 118 20.08 0.38 9.75
CA GLN A 118 20.25 1.37 10.83
C GLN A 118 19.17 2.47 10.90
N THR A 119 18.06 2.32 10.15
CA THR A 119 16.91 3.24 10.25
C THR A 119 16.07 2.91 11.49
N HIS A 120 15.52 3.95 12.15
CA HIS A 120 14.68 3.77 13.33
C HIS A 120 13.25 3.32 12.94
N ILE A 121 12.99 2.02 13.02
CA ILE A 121 11.72 1.39 12.59
C ILE A 121 10.46 2.04 13.20
N PRO A 122 10.41 2.39 14.50
CA PRO A 122 9.22 3.04 15.05
C PRO A 122 8.84 4.36 14.36
N GLU A 123 9.85 5.15 13.95
CA GLU A 123 9.63 6.41 13.22
C GLU A 123 9.17 6.16 11.79
N ILE A 124 9.70 5.11 11.13
CA ILE A 124 9.20 4.68 9.81
C ILE A 124 7.72 4.31 9.88
N LEU A 125 7.33 3.53 10.87
CA LEU A 125 5.93 3.13 11.07
C LEU A 125 5.04 4.33 11.37
N GLN A 126 5.53 5.30 12.15
CA GLN A 126 4.81 6.54 12.43
C GLN A 126 4.64 7.40 11.17
N THR A 127 5.68 7.53 10.35
CA THR A 127 5.63 8.24 9.08
C THR A 127 4.69 7.56 8.08
N LEU A 128 4.72 6.22 8.00
CA LEU A 128 3.76 5.45 7.18
C LEU A 128 2.31 5.65 7.65
N LYS A 129 2.06 5.69 8.97
CA LYS A 129 0.74 6.00 9.51
C LYS A 129 0.26 7.40 9.10
N GLN A 130 1.14 8.40 9.12
CA GLN A 130 0.80 9.75 8.67
C GLN A 130 0.54 9.80 7.16
N ALA A 131 1.39 9.17 6.34
CA ALA A 131 1.17 9.08 4.90
C ALA A 131 -0.17 8.40 4.56
N THR A 132 -0.49 7.34 5.29
CA THR A 132 -1.75 6.61 5.14
C THR A 132 -2.96 7.46 5.55
N PHE A 133 -2.85 8.21 6.63
CA PHE A 133 -3.91 9.13 7.06
C PHE A 133 -4.18 10.20 5.99
N ASP A 134 -3.12 10.79 5.43
CA ASP A 134 -3.24 11.81 4.38
C ASP A 134 -3.84 11.24 3.09
N ILE A 135 -3.44 10.03 2.70
CA ILE A 135 -4.06 9.30 1.60
C ILE A 135 -5.58 9.19 1.82
N ASN A 136 -6.01 8.76 3.01
CA ASN A 136 -7.42 8.55 3.34
C ASN A 136 -8.21 9.85 3.57
N GLN A 137 -7.55 10.98 3.74
CA GLN A 137 -8.24 12.28 3.73
C GLN A 137 -8.60 12.70 2.29
N HIS A 138 -7.76 12.37 1.33
CA HIS A 138 -7.94 12.75 -0.08
C HIS A 138 -8.70 11.71 -0.91
N SER A 139 -8.88 10.51 -0.38
CA SER A 139 -9.70 9.43 -0.92
C SER A 139 -10.81 9.12 0.08
N LYS A 140 -12.05 8.82 -0.32
CA LYS A 140 -13.14 8.49 0.61
C LYS A 140 -12.97 7.07 1.21
N ASN A 141 -11.74 6.69 1.52
CA ASN A 141 -11.38 5.43 2.11
C ASN A 141 -11.83 5.39 3.58
N HIS A 142 -12.42 4.27 4.01
CA HIS A 142 -12.94 4.16 5.38
C HIS A 142 -12.24 3.07 6.21
N LEU A 143 -11.27 2.34 5.64
CA LEU A 143 -10.48 1.36 6.39
C LEU A 143 -9.02 1.30 5.90
N THR A 144 -8.09 1.29 6.86
CA THR A 144 -6.67 1.01 6.63
C THR A 144 -6.27 -0.28 7.33
N SER A 145 -5.67 -1.21 6.60
CA SER A 145 -5.04 -2.39 7.17
C SER A 145 -3.52 -2.32 6.97
N PHE A 146 -2.78 -2.31 8.08
CA PHE A 146 -1.36 -2.61 8.09
C PHE A 146 -1.24 -4.13 8.18
N LYS A 147 -0.61 -4.74 7.18
CA LYS A 147 -0.27 -6.15 7.26
C LYS A 147 1.16 -6.25 7.80
N ASP A 148 1.32 -6.83 8.98
CA ASP A 148 2.62 -7.27 9.53
C ASP A 148 3.03 -8.62 8.93
#